data_AF-A0A955RTL0-F1
#
_entry.id   AF-A0A955RTL0-F1
#
_cell.length_a   1.000
_cell.length_b   1.000
_cell.length_c   1.000
_cell.angle_alpha   90.00
_cell.angle_beta   90.00
_cell.angle_gamma   90.00
#
_symmetry.space_group_name_H-M   'P 1'
#
loop_
_entity.id
_entity.type
_entity.pdbx_description
1 polymer ?
#
loop_
_entity_poly.entity_id
_entity_poly.type
_entity_poly.pdbx_seq_one_letter_code
_entity_poly.pdbx_strand_id
1 'polypeptide(L)'
;MSKLKLSIWMLFVLVAVLSVPQVSAEPEGMEFDRKQEYDIYFFSSESQTSVLENVTIMGFKKIAGKEFLVISSKGFKLTEESGYIDFASVIAILPDSHFRVRKSDGIRIRDKH
;
A
#
# COMPACT_ATOMS: atom_id res chain seq x y z
N MET A 1 -32.23 -49.54 -12.63
CA MET A 1 -32.07 -48.66 -11.44
C MET A 1 -30.59 -48.40 -11.12
N SER A 2 -29.81 -47.79 -12.03
CA SER A 2 -28.36 -47.53 -11.79
C SER A 2 -27.88 -46.12 -12.12
N LYS A 3 -28.67 -45.29 -12.82
CA LYS A 3 -28.24 -43.94 -13.25
C LYS A 3 -28.44 -42.84 -12.20
N LEU A 4 -29.33 -43.05 -11.22
CA LEU A 4 -29.67 -42.06 -10.20
C LEU A 4 -28.60 -41.94 -9.09
N LYS A 5 -27.82 -43.01 -8.84
CA LYS A 5 -26.76 -43.01 -7.82
C LYS A 5 -25.47 -42.33 -8.31
N LEU A 6 -25.23 -42.31 -9.63
CA LEU A 6 -24.02 -41.73 -10.20
C LEU A 6 -24.03 -40.19 -10.19
N SER A 7 -25.21 -39.55 -10.27
CA SER A 7 -25.30 -38.09 -10.27
C SER A 7 -25.12 -37.47 -8.88
N ILE A 8 -25.48 -38.21 -7.81
CA ILE A 8 -25.34 -37.74 -6.42
C ILE A 8 -23.87 -37.66 -6.00
N TRP A 9 -23.03 -38.59 -6.48
CA TRP A 9 -21.59 -38.55 -6.23
C TRP A 9 -20.88 -37.39 -6.94
N MET A 10 -21.29 -37.06 -8.17
CA MET A 10 -20.75 -35.88 -8.88
C MET A 10 -21.10 -34.57 -8.17
N LEU A 11 -22.28 -34.48 -7.56
CA LEU A 11 -22.71 -33.29 -6.84
C LEU A 11 -21.84 -33.03 -5.60
N PHE A 12 -21.42 -34.07 -4.89
CA PHE A 12 -20.53 -33.96 -3.74
C PHE A 12 -19.11 -33.50 -4.12
N VAL A 13 -18.59 -33.94 -5.26
CA VAL A 13 -17.28 -33.48 -5.77
C VAL A 13 -17.35 -32.00 -6.16
N LEU A 14 -18.44 -31.56 -6.80
CA LEU A 14 -18.62 -30.16 -7.20
C LEU A 14 -18.70 -29.21 -5.98
N VAL A 15 -19.41 -29.61 -4.92
CA VAL A 15 -19.52 -28.82 -3.68
C VAL A 15 -18.20 -28.78 -2.91
N ALA A 16 -17.41 -29.87 -2.95
CA ALA A 16 -16.10 -29.91 -2.32
C ALA A 16 -15.07 -28.97 -2.99
N VAL A 17 -15.13 -28.81 -4.32
CA VAL A 17 -14.26 -27.87 -5.07
C VAL A 17 -14.63 -26.41 -4.79
N LEU A 18 -15.90 -26.11 -4.51
CA LEU A 18 -16.36 -24.75 -4.21
C LEU A 18 -16.13 -24.30 -2.76
N SER A 19 -15.77 -25.24 -1.87
CA SER A 19 -15.62 -24.97 -0.44
C SER A 19 -14.16 -24.73 -0.02
N VAL A 20 -13.25 -24.48 -0.96
CA VAL A 20 -11.90 -24.07 -0.62
C VAL A 20 -12.00 -22.65 -0.04
N PRO A 21 -11.75 -22.45 1.26
CA PRO A 21 -11.68 -21.10 1.80
C PRO A 21 -10.58 -20.38 1.03
N GLN A 22 -10.94 -19.27 0.37
CA GLN A 22 -9.95 -18.33 -0.11
C GLN A 22 -9.23 -17.79 1.12
N VAL A 23 -8.15 -18.47 1.52
CA VAL A 23 -7.16 -17.90 2.41
C VAL A 23 -6.58 -16.74 1.63
N SER A 24 -7.15 -15.55 1.87
CA SER A 24 -6.55 -14.31 1.43
C SER A 24 -5.23 -14.22 2.18
N ALA A 25 -4.18 -14.72 1.55
CA ALA A 25 -2.82 -14.43 1.98
C ALA A 25 -2.70 -12.92 1.91
N GLU A 26 -2.88 -12.25 3.05
CA GLU A 26 -2.39 -10.89 3.21
C GLU A 26 -0.93 -10.93 2.76
N PRO A 27 -0.54 -10.08 1.80
CA PRO A 27 0.82 -10.10 1.31
C PRO A 27 1.73 -9.88 2.52
N GLU A 28 2.63 -10.84 2.77
CA GLU A 28 3.78 -10.64 3.66
C GLU A 28 4.56 -9.44 3.11
N GLY A 29 4.23 -8.24 3.58
CA GLY A 29 4.56 -7.04 2.85
C GLY A 29 4.39 -5.82 3.73
N MET A 30 5.52 -5.37 4.28
CA MET A 30 5.72 -4.04 4.87
C MET A 30 4.66 -3.65 5.92
N GLU A 31 4.92 -4.00 7.18
CA GLU A 31 4.12 -3.53 8.32
C GLU A 31 4.48 -2.08 8.65
N PHE A 32 3.52 -1.17 8.54
CA PHE A 32 3.69 0.23 8.93
C PHE A 32 3.18 0.47 10.34
N ASP A 33 3.96 1.17 11.17
CA ASP A 33 3.50 1.60 12.49
C ASP A 33 2.39 2.65 12.35
N ARG A 34 1.18 2.32 12.82
CA ARG A 34 0.00 3.20 12.81
C ARG A 34 0.12 4.40 13.75
N LYS A 35 1.14 4.44 14.62
CA LYS A 35 1.45 5.58 15.49
C LYS A 35 2.47 6.53 14.87
N GLN A 36 3.09 6.15 13.76
CA GLN A 36 4.07 6.95 13.03
C GLN A 36 3.38 7.70 11.88
N GLU A 37 3.75 8.96 11.69
CA GLU A 37 3.38 9.74 10.51
C GLU A 37 4.49 9.58 9.44
N TYR A 38 4.10 9.60 8.18
CA TYR A 38 4.98 9.38 7.03
C TYR A 38 4.78 10.46 5.98
N ASP A 39 5.83 10.70 5.21
CA ASP A 39 5.79 11.45 3.97
C ASP A 39 5.81 10.47 2.79
N ILE A 40 4.83 10.59 1.90
CA ILE A 40 4.67 9.73 0.72
C ILE A 40 5.01 10.52 -0.53
N TYR A 41 6.04 10.09 -1.25
CA TYR A 41 6.46 10.64 -2.53
C TYR A 41 5.87 9.80 -3.65
N PHE A 42 5.16 10.41 -4.59
CA PHE A 42 4.50 9.70 -5.68
C PHE A 42 4.49 10.51 -6.99
N PHE A 43 4.30 9.82 -8.11
CA PHE A 43 4.10 10.48 -9.40
C PHE A 43 2.65 10.96 -9.53
N SER A 44 2.44 12.27 -9.67
CA SER A 44 1.13 12.85 -9.99
C SER A 44 0.89 12.93 -11.50
N SER A 45 1.96 12.99 -12.29
CA SER A 45 1.97 12.87 -13.75
C SER A 45 3.33 12.36 -14.23
N GLU A 46 3.49 12.09 -15.53
CA GLU A 46 4.71 11.49 -16.12
C GLU A 46 6.02 12.25 -15.81
N SER A 47 5.94 13.54 -15.46
CA SER A 47 7.10 14.39 -15.16
C SER A 47 7.03 15.11 -13.82
N GLN A 48 5.99 14.88 -13.02
CA GLN A 48 5.78 15.60 -11.76
C GLN A 48 5.74 14.64 -10.57
N THR A 49 6.65 14.87 -9.63
CA THR A 49 6.63 14.26 -8.30
C THR A 49 5.84 15.14 -7.35
N SER A 50 5.01 14.52 -6.51
CA SER A 50 4.26 15.17 -5.44
C SER A 50 4.53 14.46 -4.12
N VAL A 51 4.37 15.21 -3.02
CA VAL A 51 4.57 14.71 -1.66
C VAL A 51 3.29 14.89 -0.88
N LEU A 52 2.87 13.83 -0.18
CA LEU A 52 1.83 13.89 0.80
C LEU A 52 2.45 13.75 2.18
N GLU A 53 2.50 14.85 2.91
CA GLU A 53 3.20 14.95 4.19
C GLU A 53 2.29 14.58 5.37
N ASN A 54 2.89 14.08 6.44
CA ASN A 54 2.23 13.85 7.74
C ASN A 54 0.99 12.96 7.66
N VAL A 55 1.11 11.81 6.97
CA VAL A 55 0.01 10.84 6.85
C VAL A 55 0.28 9.57 7.62
N THR A 56 -0.78 9.00 8.20
CA THR A 56 -0.71 7.67 8.80
C THR A 56 -1.06 6.64 7.73
N ILE A 57 -0.19 5.65 7.55
CA ILE A 57 -0.47 4.51 6.67
C ILE A 57 -1.24 3.46 7.48
N MET A 58 -2.47 3.18 7.04
CA MET A 58 -3.38 2.26 7.71
C MET A 58 -3.17 0.80 7.26
N GLY A 59 -2.66 0.62 6.04
CA GLY A 59 -2.35 -0.66 5.43
C GLY A 59 -2.53 -0.63 3.91
N PHE A 60 -2.76 -1.81 3.34
CA PHE A 60 -3.00 -1.99 1.91
C PHE A 60 -4.43 -2.45 1.63
N LYS A 61 -4.96 -2.11 0.45
CA LYS A 61 -6.25 -2.61 -0.04
C LYS A 61 -6.16 -2.93 -1.52
N LYS A 62 -6.68 -4.10 -1.90
CA LYS A 62 -6.85 -4.46 -3.32
C LYS A 62 -8.20 -3.97 -3.84
N ILE A 63 -8.19 -3.15 -4.88
CA ILE A 63 -9.38 -2.62 -5.56
C ILE A 63 -9.24 -2.94 -7.05
N ALA A 64 -10.21 -3.68 -7.61
CA ALA A 64 -10.19 -4.09 -9.02
C ALA A 64 -8.86 -4.77 -9.46
N GLY A 65 -8.24 -5.56 -8.57
CA GLY A 65 -6.98 -6.25 -8.83
C GLY A 65 -5.72 -5.38 -8.71
N LYS A 66 -5.85 -4.08 -8.44
CA LYS A 66 -4.73 -3.18 -8.16
C LYS A 66 -4.57 -2.96 -6.66
N GLU A 67 -3.33 -2.71 -6.23
CA GLU A 67 -3.00 -2.51 -4.82
C GLU A 67 -2.90 -1.02 -4.50
N PHE A 68 -3.53 -0.61 -3.40
CA PHE A 68 -3.57 0.77 -2.94
C PHE A 68 -3.07 0.84 -1.51
N LEU A 69 -2.30 1.88 -1.20
CA LEU A 69 -2.05 2.32 0.17
C LEU A 69 -3.31 3.01 0.71
N VAL A 70 -3.73 2.60 1.89
CA VAL A 70 -4.80 3.25 2.65
C VAL A 70 -4.16 4.21 3.64
N ILE A 71 -4.53 5.48 3.57
CA ILE A 71 -3.93 6.55 4.38
C ILE A 71 -4.98 7.34 5.13
N SER A 72 -4.59 7.91 6.27
CA SER A 72 -5.39 8.89 7.01
C SER A 72 -4.58 10.18 7.21
N SER A 73 -5.23 11.33 7.06
CA SER A 73 -4.63 12.65 7.28
C SER A 73 -5.59 13.50 8.10
N LYS A 74 -5.06 14.25 9.06
CA LYS A 74 -5.82 15.23 9.84
C LYS A 74 -6.20 16.47 9.02
N GLY A 75 -5.54 16.70 7.88
CA GLY A 75 -5.67 17.92 7.07
C GLY A 75 -6.52 17.78 5.80
N PHE A 76 -6.79 16.57 5.34
CA PHE A 76 -7.67 16.33 4.19
C PHE A 76 -9.10 16.07 4.68
N LYS A 77 -10.03 16.97 4.33
CA LYS A 77 -11.47 16.67 4.37
C LYS A 77 -11.81 15.70 3.24
N LEU A 78 -11.31 14.48 3.34
CA LEU A 78 -11.89 13.37 2.60
C LEU A 78 -13.25 13.11 3.25
N THR A 79 -14.30 13.12 2.44
CA THR A 79 -15.69 12.85 2.88
C THR A 79 -15.86 11.46 3.48
N GLU A 80 -14.85 10.60 3.33
CA GLU A 80 -14.68 9.33 3.99
C GLU A 80 -13.32 9.37 4.72
N GLU A 81 -13.22 8.85 5.94
CA GLU A 81 -12.09 9.03 6.88
C GLU A 81 -10.72 8.48 6.40
N SER A 82 -10.60 8.05 5.14
CA SER A 82 -9.43 7.41 4.57
C SER A 82 -9.25 7.75 3.08
N GLY A 83 -8.01 8.05 2.69
CA GLY A 83 -7.58 8.24 1.30
C GLY A 83 -6.95 6.97 0.74
N TYR A 84 -6.91 6.86 -0.58
CA TYR A 84 -6.28 5.76 -1.30
C TYR A 84 -5.25 6.29 -2.29
N ILE A 85 -4.05 5.72 -2.27
CA ILE A 85 -2.98 6.02 -3.24
C ILE A 85 -2.64 4.72 -3.97
N ASP A 86 -2.62 4.74 -5.30
CA ASP A 86 -2.16 3.59 -6.10
C ASP A 86 -0.71 3.28 -5.72
N PHE A 87 -0.44 2.07 -5.22
CA PHE A 87 0.90 1.73 -4.74
C PHE A 87 1.94 1.77 -5.86
N ALA A 88 1.54 1.50 -7.11
CA ALA A 88 2.44 1.55 -8.25
C ALA A 88 2.92 2.97 -8.59
N SER A 89 2.23 4.02 -8.13
CA SER A 89 2.68 5.41 -8.33
C SER A 89 3.62 5.91 -7.23
N VAL A 90 3.80 5.14 -6.16
CA VAL A 90 4.63 5.49 -5.01
C VAL A 90 6.10 5.32 -5.36
N ILE A 91 6.86 6.37 -5.13
CA ILE A 91 8.30 6.43 -5.35
C ILE A 91 9.03 6.06 -4.06
N ALA A 92 8.60 6.65 -2.93
CA ALA A 92 9.21 6.45 -1.62
C ALA A 92 8.20 6.75 -0.51
N ILE A 93 8.40 6.07 0.62
CA ILE A 93 7.68 6.31 1.88
C ILE A 93 8.75 6.52 2.94
N LEU A 94 8.77 7.69 3.57
CA LEU A 94 9.72 8.02 4.61
C LEU A 94 8.97 8.27 5.92
N PRO A 95 9.42 7.70 7.05
CA PRO A 95 8.88 8.12 8.34
C PRO A 95 9.15 9.62 8.51
N ASP A 96 8.14 10.41 8.87
CA ASP A 96 8.33 11.78 9.35
C ASP A 96 9.04 11.70 10.70
N SER A 97 10.33 11.52 10.56
CA SER A 97 11.30 11.63 11.60
C SER A 97 12.03 12.90 11.22
N HIS A 98 12.07 13.85 12.15
CA HIS A 98 12.74 15.13 11.96
C HIS A 98 14.27 14.95 11.80
N PHE A 99 14.74 14.17 10.83
CA PHE A 99 16.11 14.13 10.39
C PHE A 99 16.36 15.42 9.62
N ARG A 100 16.66 16.46 10.37
CA ARG A 100 17.33 17.64 9.85
C ARG A 100 18.67 17.18 9.31
N VAL A 101 18.76 16.95 8.00
CA VAL A 101 20.03 16.86 7.30
C VAL A 101 20.76 18.16 7.59
N ARG A 102 21.70 18.15 8.54
CA ARG A 102 22.64 19.26 8.71
C ARG A 102 23.43 19.32 7.41
N LYS A 103 23.16 20.34 6.58
CA LYS A 103 24.12 20.75 5.56
C LYS A 103 25.46 20.91 6.26
N SER A 104 26.41 20.04 5.98
CA SER A 104 27.79 20.25 6.39
C SER A 104 28.28 21.46 5.59
N ASP A 105 28.31 22.63 6.22
CA ASP A 105 28.82 23.84 5.60
C ASP A 105 30.28 23.61 5.19
N GLY A 106 30.49 23.58 3.87
CA GLY A 106 31.71 24.04 3.20
C GLY A 106 32.99 23.22 3.43
N ILE A 107 33.22 22.23 2.57
CA ILE A 107 34.60 22.00 2.10
C ILE A 107 34.90 23.11 1.10
N ARG A 108 35.45 24.23 1.58
CA ARG A 108 36.17 25.18 0.74
C ARG A 108 37.43 24.47 0.25
N ILE A 109 37.41 23.92 -0.96
CA ILE A 109 38.64 23.59 -1.67
C ILE A 109 39.31 24.93 -1.98
N ARG A 110 40.34 25.23 -1.20
CA ARG A 110 41.22 26.38 -1.43
C ARG A 110 42.14 26.00 -2.58
N ASP A 111 41.68 26.20 -3.81
CA ASP A 111 42.58 26.20 -4.95
C ASP A 111 43.55 27.37 -4.77
N LYS A 112 44.80 27.03 -4.45
CA LYS A 112 45.93 27.92 -4.64
C LYS A 112 46.44 27.67 -6.05
N HIS A 113 46.19 28.60 -6.96
CA HIS A 113 47.11 28.89 -8.05
C HIS A 113 46.97 30.34 -8.50
#